data_AF-T2MJ00-F1
#
_entry.id   AF-T2MJ00-F1
#
_cell.length_a   1.000
_cell.length_b   1.000
_cell.length_c   1.000
_cell.angle_alpha   90.00
_cell.angle_beta   90.00
_cell.angle_gamma   90.00
#
_symmetry.space_group_name_H-M   'P 1'
#
loop_
_entity.id
_entity.type
_entity.pdbx_description
1 polymer ?
#
loop_
_entity_poly.entity_id
_entity_poly.type
_entity_poly.pdbx_seq_one_letter_code
_entity_poly.pdbx_strand_id
1 'polypeptide(L)' 'MAGNDQMDAELQRFLAIEGQKAKFQQHVHNLTDICWDKCIEKSGSKLESKQQACLSNCVGRFIDVSNFVINRLSQKSG' A
#
# COMPACT_ATOMS: atom_id res chain seq x y z
N MET A 1 7.66 -40.44 -6.17
CA MET A 1 8.08 -39.01 -6.27
C MET A 1 6.90 -38.03 -6.32
N ALA A 2 5.64 -38.47 -6.25
CA ALA A 2 4.46 -37.59 -6.34
C ALA A 2 4.16 -36.72 -5.09
N GLY A 3 4.85 -36.95 -3.97
CA GLY A 3 4.66 -36.16 -2.74
C GLY A 3 5.36 -34.81 -2.71
N ASN A 4 6.42 -34.61 -3.52
CA ASN A 4 7.21 -33.38 -3.51
C ASN A 4 6.54 -32.26 -4.33
N ASP A 5 6.01 -32.59 -5.51
CA ASP A 5 5.40 -31.61 -6.42
C ASP A 5 4.14 -30.94 -5.84
N GLN A 6 3.35 -31.66 -5.04
CA GLN A 6 2.17 -31.09 -4.39
C GLN A 6 2.53 -30.12 -3.26
N MET A 7 3.55 -30.45 -2.45
CA MET A 7 4.07 -29.55 -1.42
C MET A 7 4.67 -28.28 -2.04
N ASP A 8 5.37 -28.40 -3.17
CA ASP A 8 5.94 -27.26 -3.89
C ASP A 8 4.86 -26.31 -4.41
N ALA A 9 3.76 -26.83 -4.98
CA ALA A 9 2.66 -26.01 -5.46
C ALA A 9 1.92 -25.25 -4.33
N GLU A 10 1.72 -25.89 -3.18
CA GLU A 10 1.11 -25.25 -2.00
C GLU A 10 2.03 -24.17 -1.42
N LEU A 11 3.33 -24.45 -1.29
CA LEU A 11 4.33 -23.49 -0.84
C LEU A 11 4.40 -22.27 -1.76
N GLN A 12 4.39 -22.46 -3.09
CA GLN A 12 4.39 -21.34 -4.04
C GLN A 12 3.14 -20.46 -3.88
N ARG A 13 1.97 -21.06 -3.66
CA ARG A 13 0.73 -20.30 -3.37
C ARG A 13 0.84 -19.53 -2.07
N PHE A 14 1.35 -20.16 -1.01
CA PHE A 14 1.57 -19.51 0.27
C PHE A 14 2.51 -18.31 0.14
N LEU A 15 3.66 -18.49 -0.50
CA LEU A 15 4.64 -17.42 -0.74
C LEU A 15 4.05 -16.27 -1.57
N ALA A 16 3.23 -16.57 -2.57
CA ALA A 16 2.56 -15.54 -3.37
C ALA A 16 1.60 -14.69 -2.50
N ILE A 17 0.80 -15.33 -1.65
CA ILE A 17 -0.15 -14.65 -0.75
C ILE A 17 0.60 -13.82 0.30
N GLU A 18 1.58 -14.40 0.98
CA GLU A 18 2.36 -13.69 2.00
C GLU A 18 3.20 -12.56 1.38
N GLY A 19 3.73 -12.76 0.17
CA GLY A 19 4.40 -11.72 -0.58
C GLY A 19 3.49 -10.54 -0.93
N GLN A 20 2.24 -10.80 -1.31
CA GLN A 20 1.24 -9.75 -1.53
C GLN A 20 0.90 -9.01 -0.24
N LYS A 21 0.72 -9.72 0.87
CA LYS A 21 0.47 -9.12 2.19
C LYS A 21 1.64 -8.23 2.63
N ALA A 22 2.87 -8.72 2.52
CA ALA A 22 4.06 -7.96 2.89
C ALA A 22 4.19 -6.67 2.06
N LYS A 23 3.97 -6.75 0.74
CA LYS A 23 3.93 -5.58 -0.13
C LYS A 23 2.84 -4.60 0.28
N PHE A 24 1.63 -5.08 0.58
CA PHE A 24 0.54 -4.22 1.05
C PHE A 24 0.91 -3.50 2.35
N GLN A 25 1.46 -4.22 3.33
CA GLN A 25 1.91 -3.63 4.60
C GLN A 25 2.99 -2.56 4.37
N GLN A 26 3.93 -2.79 3.44
CA GLN A 26 4.93 -1.79 3.09
C GLN A 26 4.29 -0.50 2.53
N HIS A 27 3.24 -0.62 1.70
CA HIS A 27 2.51 0.56 1.22
C HIS A 27 1.76 1.27 2.35
N VAL A 28 1.16 0.52 3.29
CA VAL A 28 0.51 1.09 4.48
C VAL A 28 1.51 1.89 5.31
N HIS A 29 2.69 1.33 5.59
CA HIS A 29 3.75 2.05 6.32
C HIS A 29 4.20 3.30 5.58
N ASN A 30 4.50 3.21 4.28
CA ASN A 30 4.92 4.37 3.48
C ASN A 30 3.86 5.49 3.46
N LEU A 31 2.58 5.13 3.29
CA LEU A 31 1.48 6.09 3.34
C LEU A 31 1.34 6.71 4.74
N THR A 32 1.54 5.91 5.79
CA THR A 32 1.50 6.38 7.17
C THR A 32 2.56 7.44 7.39
N ASP A 33 3.82 7.17 7.01
CA ASP A 33 4.93 8.12 7.17
C ASP A 33 4.67 9.43 6.41
N ILE A 34 4.31 9.33 5.12
CA ILE A 34 4.05 10.50 4.27
C ILE A 34 2.89 11.34 4.80
N CYS A 35 1.78 10.69 5.17
CA CYS A 35 0.58 11.40 5.60
C CYS A 35 0.68 11.88 7.05
N TRP A 36 1.49 11.23 7.88
CA TRP A 36 1.81 11.70 9.22
C TRP A 36 2.48 13.07 9.16
N ASP A 37 3.58 13.18 8.40
CA ASP A 37 4.34 14.43 8.26
C ASP A 37 3.51 15.57 7.67
N LYS A 38 2.52 15.25 6.83
CA LYS A 38 1.67 16.26 6.16
C LYS A 38 0.47 16.70 7.00
N CYS A 39 -0.10 15.80 7.80
CA CYS A 39 -1.40 16.04 8.43
C CYS A 39 -1.34 16.17 9.95
N ILE A 40 -0.27 15.70 10.59
CA ILE A 40 -0.17 15.63 12.05
C ILE A 40 0.90 16.61 12.56
N GLU A 41 0.52 17.87 12.72
CA GLU A 41 1.40 18.90 13.29
C GLU A 41 1.62 18.72 14.80
N LYS A 42 0.59 18.28 15.52
CA LYS A 42 0.62 18.02 16.97
C LYS A 42 -0.09 16.70 17.26
N SER A 43 0.58 15.84 18.01
CA SER A 43 0.00 14.60 18.51
C SER A 43 -0.96 14.91 19.67
N GLY A 44 -2.18 14.40 19.59
CA GLY A 44 -3.17 14.41 20.68
C GLY A 44 -3.65 13.00 20.99
N SER A 45 -4.47 12.85 22.04
CA SER A 45 -5.07 11.55 22.40
C SER A 45 -6.13 11.07 21.41
N LYS A 46 -6.58 11.94 20.50
CA LYS A 46 -7.56 11.66 19.45
C LYS A 46 -7.20 12.46 18.20
N LEU A 47 -7.58 11.93 17.04
CA LEU A 47 -7.50 12.66 15.77
C LEU A 47 -8.63 13.70 15.73
N GLU A 48 -8.26 14.98 15.62
CA GLU A 48 -9.20 16.06 15.37
C GLU A 48 -9.86 15.89 13.99
N SER A 49 -11.08 16.40 13.80
CA SER A 49 -11.82 16.28 12.53
C SER A 49 -11.01 16.78 11.33
N LYS A 50 -10.20 17.84 11.51
CA LYS A 50 -9.30 18.36 10.47
C LYS A 50 -8.19 17.37 10.10
N GLN A 51 -7.64 16.64 11.08
CA GLN A 51 -6.60 15.63 10.87
C GLN A 51 -7.18 14.42 10.13
N GLN A 52 -8.37 13.96 10.52
CA GLN A 52 -9.07 12.87 9.84
C GLN A 52 -9.36 13.20 8.37
N ALA A 53 -9.89 14.40 8.11
CA ALA A 53 -10.13 14.87 6.75
C ALA A 53 -8.83 14.99 5.94
N CYS A 54 -7.75 15.50 6.55
CA CYS A 54 -6.44 15.58 5.90
C CYS A 54 -5.91 14.20 5.55
N LEU A 55 -5.91 13.23 6.48
CA LEU A 55 -5.43 11.87 6.25
C LEU A 55 -6.18 11.17 5.11
N SER A 56 -7.51 11.27 5.10
CA SER A 56 -8.36 10.71 4.03
C SER A 56 -7.99 11.29 2.66
N ASN A 57 -7.84 12.62 2.59
CA ASN A 57 -7.42 13.29 1.37
C ASN A 57 -5.97 12.92 0.98
N CYS A 58 -5.04 12.85 1.93
CA CYS A 58 -3.64 12.55 1.67
C CYS A 58 -3.49 11.18 1.00
N VAL A 59 -4.10 10.14 1.59
CA VAL A 59 -4.08 8.79 1.02
C VAL A 59 -4.77 8.75 -0.34
N GLY A 60 -5.96 9.35 -0.46
CA GLY A 60 -6.69 9.39 -1.74
C GLY A 60 -5.88 10.06 -2.85
N ARG A 61 -5.27 11.22 -2.57
CA ARG A 61 -4.45 11.95 -3.55
C ARG A 61 -3.17 11.21 -3.93
N PHE A 62 -2.54 10.51 -2.99
CA PHE A 62 -1.38 9.68 -3.29
C PHE A 62 -1.74 8.57 -4.29
N ILE A 63 -2.86 7.89 -4.06
CA ILE A 63 -3.35 6.82 -4.94
C ILE A 63 -3.73 7.38 -6.32
N ASP A 64 -4.45 8.50 -6.36
CA ASP A 64 -4.84 9.17 -7.62
C ASP A 64 -3.62 9.51 -8.49
N VAL A 65 -2.61 10.14 -7.88
CA VAL A 65 -1.38 10.53 -8.59
C VAL A 65 -0.57 9.30 -8.99
N SER A 66 -0.48 8.29 -8.14
CA SER A 66 0.21 7.04 -8.48
C SER A 66 -0.42 6.36 -9.69
N ASN A 67 -1.76 6.24 -9.71
CA ASN A 67 -2.50 5.69 -10.83
C ASN A 67 -2.32 6.54 -12.10
N PHE A 68 -2.36 7.87 -11.98
CA PHE A 68 -2.10 8.77 -13.11
C PHE A 68 -0.72 8.53 -13.73
N VAL A 69 0.32 8.44 -12.91
CA VAL A 69 1.70 8.17 -13.37
C VAL A 69 1.79 6.80 -14.03
N ILE A 70 1.27 5.75 -13.39
CA ILE A 70 1.27 4.38 -13.94
C ILE A 70 0.56 4.34 -15.30
N ASN A 71 -0.64 4.92 -15.39
CA ASN A 71 -1.42 4.98 -16.64
C ASN A 71 -0.67 5.74 -17.74
N ARG A 72 0.06 6.80 -17.39
CA ARG A 72 0.85 7.56 -18.36
C ARG A 72 2.06 6.77 -18.86
N LEU A 73 2.69 5.98 -17.99
CA LEU A 73 3.84 5.15 -18.33
C LEU A 73 3.43 3.94 -19.19
N SER A 74 2.30 3.31 -18.88
CA SER A 74 1.78 2.18 -19.68
C SER A 74 1.39 2.63 -21.09
N GLN A 75 0.80 3.82 -21.25
CA GLN A 75 0.49 4.41 -22.56
C GLN A 75 1.73 4.75 -23.41
N LYS A 76 2.90 4.98 -22.81
CA LYS A 76 4.14 5.29 -23.53
C LYS A 76 4.94 4.04 -23.91
N SER A 77 4.58 2.87 -23.37
CA SER A 77 5.33 1.62 -23.53
C SER A 77 4.72 0.71 -24.61
N GLY A 78 3.67 1.17 -25.30
CA GLY A 78 3.09 0.54 -26.50
C GLY A 78 3.24 1.46 -27.70
#